data_AF-A0A2S5P8B8-F1
#
_entry.id   AF-A0A2S5P8B8-F1
#
_cell.length_a   1.000
_cell.length_b   1.000
_cell.length_c   1.000
_cell.angle_alpha   90.00
_cell.angle_beta   90.00
_cell.angle_gamma   90.00
#
_symmetry.space_group_name_H-M   'P 1'
#
loop_
_entity.id
_entity.type
_entity.pdbx_description
1 polymer ?
#
loop_
_entity_poly.entity_id
_entity_poly.type
_entity_poly.pdbx_seq_one_letter_code
_entity_poly.pdbx_strand_id
1 'polypeptide(L)'
;MSLTVYSKRLLSLAETVHHWLGSLSALDHESRDRIAKYSDEVAATLARAAVAVQRLASNPDELAARVEAMREFGRITGYIETIVGVLQHHLDGRKLAGVKRRLELLAPGGLASDASSTDTRLRQDNRLIGRLAAAEGYFRALADGLRA
;
A
#
# COMPACT_ATOMS: atom_id res chain seq x y z
N MET A 1 -14.01 7.86 2.53
CA MET A 1 -13.54 6.45 2.50
C MET A 1 -12.90 6.18 3.84
N SER A 2 -13.37 5.17 4.57
CA SER A 2 -12.80 4.85 5.87
C SER A 2 -11.44 4.16 5.75
N LEU A 3 -10.62 4.30 6.79
CA LEU A 3 -9.30 3.67 6.89
C LEU A 3 -9.38 2.14 6.79
N THR A 4 -10.44 1.54 7.33
CA THR A 4 -10.72 0.11 7.21
C THR A 4 -10.93 -0.33 5.75
N VAL A 5 -11.64 0.46 4.94
CA VAL A 5 -11.82 0.15 3.51
C VAL A 5 -10.50 0.32 2.76
N TYR A 6 -9.75 1.37 3.06
CA TYR A 6 -8.43 1.61 2.48
C TYR A 6 -7.47 0.45 2.75
N SER A 7 -7.30 0.04 4.01
CA SER A 7 -6.39 -1.06 4.38
C SER A 7 -6.77 -2.41 3.75
N LYS A 8 -8.07 -2.71 3.58
CA LYS A 8 -8.52 -3.90 2.84
C LYS A 8 -8.15 -3.85 1.37
N ARG A 9 -8.34 -2.69 0.72
CA ARG A 9 -7.99 -2.51 -0.70
C ARG A 9 -6.48 -2.60 -0.91
N LEU A 10 -5.72 -2.02 0.01
CA LEU A 10 -4.27 -2.04 -0.02
C LEU A 10 -3.73 -3.45 0.12
N LEU A 11 -4.25 -4.22 1.08
CA LEU A 11 -3.88 -5.63 1.24
C LEU A 11 -4.21 -6.44 -0.02
N SER A 12 -5.43 -6.31 -0.57
CA SER A 12 -5.82 -7.01 -1.80
C SER A 12 -4.94 -6.64 -3.00
N LEU A 13 -4.47 -5.38 -3.06
CA LEU A 13 -3.53 -4.96 -4.07
C LEU A 13 -2.14 -5.56 -3.85
N ALA A 14 -1.62 -5.55 -2.63
CA ALA A 14 -0.34 -6.16 -2.27
C ALA A 14 -0.32 -7.66 -2.63
N GLU A 15 -1.39 -8.38 -2.29
CA GLU A 15 -1.61 -9.77 -2.68
C GLU A 15 -1.57 -9.94 -4.20
N THR A 16 -2.31 -9.09 -4.93
CA THR A 16 -2.36 -9.16 -6.39
C THR A 16 -0.97 -8.99 -7.02
N VAL A 17 -0.23 -7.97 -6.59
CA VAL A 17 1.11 -7.68 -7.13
C VAL A 17 2.08 -8.81 -6.78
N HIS A 18 2.03 -9.33 -5.56
CA HIS A 18 2.86 -10.46 -5.15
C HIS A 18 2.56 -11.74 -5.96
N HIS A 19 1.29 -12.04 -6.27
CA HIS A 19 0.93 -13.18 -7.13
C HIS A 19 1.52 -13.10 -8.53
N TRP A 20 1.95 -11.91 -8.97
CA TRP A 20 2.62 -11.75 -10.24
C TRP A 20 4.11 -12.05 -10.19
N LEU A 21 4.69 -12.33 -9.01
CA LEU A 21 6.12 -12.58 -8.83
C LEU A 21 6.68 -13.49 -9.94
N GLY A 22 6.06 -14.63 -10.23
CA GLY A 22 6.53 -15.53 -11.30
C GLY A 22 6.56 -14.90 -12.70
N SER A 23 5.61 -14.01 -13.03
CA SER A 23 5.66 -13.22 -14.28
C SER A 23 6.70 -12.10 -14.23
N LEU A 24 6.93 -11.52 -13.06
CA LEU A 24 7.89 -10.43 -12.85
C LEU A 24 9.34 -10.93 -12.80
N SER A 25 9.57 -12.16 -12.36
CA SER A 25 10.88 -12.81 -12.38
C SER A 25 11.42 -13.04 -13.81
N ALA A 26 10.55 -13.01 -14.82
CA ALA A 26 10.94 -13.12 -16.23
C ALA A 26 11.42 -11.79 -16.84
N LEU A 27 11.36 -10.68 -16.09
CA LEU A 27 11.85 -9.39 -16.54
C LEU A 27 13.38 -9.34 -16.56
N ASP A 28 13.92 -8.39 -17.32
CA ASP A 28 15.34 -8.08 -17.27
C ASP A 28 15.76 -7.62 -15.86
N HIS A 29 17.06 -7.74 -15.58
CA HIS A 29 17.60 -7.48 -14.25
C HIS A 29 17.35 -6.04 -13.78
N GLU A 30 17.43 -5.04 -14.66
CA GLU A 30 17.22 -3.64 -14.32
C GLU A 30 15.77 -3.39 -13.91
N SER A 31 14.82 -3.93 -14.68
CA SER A 31 13.40 -3.86 -14.35
C SER A 31 13.08 -4.55 -13.03
N ARG A 32 13.64 -5.73 -12.78
CA ARG A 32 13.45 -6.46 -11.50
C ARG A 32 13.99 -5.67 -10.32
N ASP A 33 15.20 -5.15 -10.40
CA ASP A 33 15.81 -4.39 -9.31
C ASP A 33 15.03 -3.10 -9.03
N ARG A 34 14.56 -2.42 -10.08
CA ARG A 34 13.72 -1.23 -9.93
C ARG A 34 12.41 -1.55 -9.20
N ILE A 35 11.71 -2.62 -9.57
CA ILE A 35 10.47 -3.04 -8.90
C ILE A 35 10.77 -3.46 -7.45
N ALA A 36 11.85 -4.19 -7.22
CA ALA A 36 12.26 -4.60 -5.88
C ALA A 36 12.52 -3.40 -4.97
N LYS A 37 13.24 -2.39 -5.47
CA LYS A 37 13.51 -1.14 -4.75
C LYS A 37 12.22 -0.40 -4.38
N TYR A 38 11.28 -0.24 -5.31
CA TYR A 38 10.01 0.42 -4.98
C TYR A 38 9.14 -0.43 -4.05
N SER A 39 9.25 -1.77 -4.13
CA SER A 39 8.54 -2.66 -3.21
C SER A 39 9.06 -2.49 -1.77
N ASP A 40 10.37 -2.36 -1.58
CA ASP A 40 10.95 -2.02 -0.26
C ASP A 40 10.50 -0.66 0.25
N GLU A 41 10.44 0.36 -0.63
CA GLU A 41 9.95 1.69 -0.24
C GLU A 41 8.48 1.64 0.18
N VAL A 42 7.65 0.85 -0.50
CA VAL A 42 6.26 0.62 -0.07
C VAL A 42 6.22 -0.07 1.30
N ALA A 43 7.01 -1.12 1.51
CA ALA A 43 7.08 -1.84 2.78
C ALA A 43 7.53 -0.93 3.93
N ALA A 44 8.60 -0.15 3.74
CA ALA A 44 9.07 0.81 4.73
C ALA A 44 8.03 1.90 5.04
N THR A 45 7.27 2.32 4.03
CA THR A 45 6.19 3.31 4.19
C THR A 45 4.99 2.72 4.92
N LEU A 46 4.64 1.46 4.66
CA LEU A 46 3.60 0.72 5.39
C LEU A 46 3.95 0.59 6.88
N ALA A 47 5.20 0.30 7.21
CA ALA A 47 5.66 0.24 8.59
C ALA A 47 5.50 1.59 9.30
N ARG A 48 5.91 2.70 8.66
CA ARG A 48 5.71 4.06 9.20
C ARG A 48 4.22 4.40 9.36
N ALA A 49 3.39 4.05 8.37
CA ALA A 49 1.94 4.25 8.45
C ALA A 49 1.32 3.47 9.61
N ALA A 50 1.75 2.23 9.85
CA ALA A 50 1.28 1.41 10.96
C ALA A 50 1.64 2.04 12.33
N VAL A 51 2.84 2.62 12.47
CA VAL A 51 3.25 3.35 13.67
C VAL A 51 2.37 4.59 13.90
N ALA A 52 2.14 5.40 12.86
CA ALA A 52 1.28 6.58 12.96
C ALA A 52 -0.17 6.21 13.32
N VAL A 53 -0.70 5.13 12.74
CA VAL A 53 -2.01 4.58 13.09
C VAL A 53 -2.04 4.07 14.53
N GLN A 54 -1.00 3.39 14.99
CA GLN A 54 -0.92 2.90 16.37
C GLN A 54 -0.96 4.07 17.36
N ARG A 55 -0.28 5.17 17.05
CA ARG A 55 -0.36 6.42 17.83
C ARG A 55 -1.77 6.98 17.86
N LEU A 56 -2.47 7.03 16.72
CA LEU A 56 -3.88 7.44 16.67
C LEU A 56 -4.83 6.51 17.44
N ALA A 57 -4.52 5.21 17.49
CA ALA A 57 -5.31 4.26 18.28
C ALA A 57 -5.16 4.53 19.79
N SER A 58 -3.97 4.94 20.22
CA SER A 58 -3.68 5.32 21.61
C SER A 58 -4.13 6.75 21.96
N ASN A 59 -4.08 7.67 21.00
CA ASN A 59 -4.44 9.08 21.13
C ASN A 59 -5.16 9.60 19.86
N PRO A 60 -6.50 9.48 19.77
CA PRO A 60 -7.25 9.82 18.56
C PRO A 60 -7.18 11.30 18.15
N ASP A 61 -6.97 12.19 19.11
CA ASP A 61 -6.93 13.65 18.90
C ASP A 61 -5.54 14.14 18.46
N GLU A 62 -4.57 13.24 18.32
CA GLU A 62 -3.21 13.58 17.92
C GLU A 62 -3.14 13.96 16.42
N LEU A 63 -3.27 15.26 16.14
CA LEU A 63 -3.24 15.81 14.78
C LEU A 63 -1.96 15.44 14.02
N ALA A 64 -0.81 15.43 14.69
CA ALA A 64 0.47 15.09 14.07
C ALA A 64 0.47 13.65 13.53
N ALA A 65 -0.01 12.68 14.31
CA ALA A 65 -0.11 11.29 13.90
C ALA A 65 -1.11 11.11 12.74
N ARG A 66 -2.18 11.92 12.70
CA ARG A 66 -3.16 11.93 11.61
C ARG A 66 -2.55 12.39 10.29
N VAL A 67 -1.86 13.52 10.32
CA VAL A 67 -1.17 14.09 9.14
C VAL A 67 -0.08 13.14 8.66
N GLU A 68 0.68 12.54 9.58
CA GLU A 68 1.71 11.56 9.26
C GLU A 68 1.12 10.33 8.55
N ALA A 69 0.06 9.73 9.10
CA ALA A 69 -0.61 8.59 8.47
C ALA A 69 -1.10 8.93 7.05
N MET A 70 -1.79 10.07 6.88
CA MET A 70 -2.28 10.53 5.58
C MET A 70 -1.14 10.73 4.57
N ARG A 71 -0.01 11.29 5.01
CA ARG A 71 1.18 11.49 4.18
C ARG A 71 1.77 10.16 3.72
N GLU A 72 1.93 9.20 4.64
CA GLU A 72 2.45 7.88 4.28
C GLU A 72 1.53 7.14 3.31
N PHE A 73 0.20 7.25 3.47
CA PHE A 73 -0.76 6.67 2.50
C PHE A 73 -0.64 7.31 1.11
N GLY A 74 -0.41 8.63 1.03
CA GLY A 74 -0.14 9.29 -0.24
C GLY A 74 1.14 8.79 -0.91
N ARG A 75 2.21 8.58 -0.14
CA ARG A 75 3.47 8.01 -0.65
C ARG A 75 3.31 6.58 -1.17
N ILE A 76 2.58 5.73 -0.43
CA ILE A 76 2.28 4.36 -0.87
C ILE A 76 1.60 4.36 -2.25
N THR A 77 0.60 5.21 -2.45
CA THR A 77 -0.07 5.33 -3.75
C THR A 77 0.92 5.67 -4.86
N GLY A 78 1.77 6.68 -4.67
CA GLY A 78 2.77 7.09 -5.68
C GLY A 78 3.83 6.01 -5.98
N TYR A 79 4.29 5.27 -4.97
CA TYR A 79 5.23 4.18 -5.21
C TYR A 79 4.59 3.01 -5.96
N ILE A 80 3.35 2.66 -5.64
CA ILE A 80 2.61 1.62 -6.36
C ILE A 80 2.31 2.07 -7.80
N GLU A 81 1.96 3.34 -8.04
CA GLU A 81 1.84 3.90 -9.39
C GLU A 81 3.15 3.75 -10.18
N THR A 82 4.29 3.96 -9.52
CA THR A 82 5.60 3.78 -10.15
C THR A 82 5.87 2.32 -10.50
N ILE A 83 5.58 1.37 -9.59
CA ILE A 83 5.66 -0.06 -9.88
C ILE A 83 4.80 -0.39 -11.10
N VAL A 84 3.54 0.05 -11.12
CA VAL A 84 2.60 -0.21 -12.22
C VAL A 84 3.06 0.42 -13.53
N GLY A 85 3.70 1.59 -13.47
CA GLY A 85 4.32 2.25 -14.62
C GLY A 85 5.44 1.41 -15.23
N VAL A 86 6.28 0.78 -14.41
CA VAL A 86 7.29 -0.19 -14.89
C VAL A 86 6.60 -1.40 -15.52
N LEU A 87 5.56 -1.93 -14.87
CA LEU A 87 4.86 -3.13 -15.31
C LEU A 87 4.01 -2.96 -16.58
N GLN A 88 3.70 -1.73 -17.00
CA GLN A 88 2.75 -1.47 -18.08
C GLN A 88 3.16 -2.08 -19.43
N HIS A 89 4.47 -2.27 -19.64
CA HIS A 89 5.03 -2.83 -20.87
C HIS A 89 5.18 -4.35 -20.83
N HIS A 90 4.90 -4.97 -19.68
CA HIS A 90 5.19 -6.38 -19.43
C HIS A 90 3.98 -7.20 -18.98
N LEU A 91 2.92 -6.55 -18.50
CA LEU A 91 1.67 -7.20 -18.15
C LEU A 91 0.68 -7.16 -19.31
N ASP A 92 -0.16 -8.20 -19.39
CA ASP A 92 -1.31 -8.16 -20.28
C ASP A 92 -2.26 -6.99 -19.90
N GLY A 93 -2.96 -6.46 -20.91
CA GLY A 93 -3.82 -5.29 -20.74
C GLY A 93 -4.92 -5.48 -19.70
N ARG A 94 -5.36 -6.73 -19.45
CA ARG A 94 -6.41 -7.04 -18.48
C ARG A 94 -5.89 -6.95 -17.04
N LYS A 95 -4.71 -7.50 -16.76
CA LYS A 95 -4.01 -7.39 -15.47
C LYS A 95 -3.71 -5.93 -15.16
N LEU A 96 -3.17 -5.20 -16.14
CA LEU A 96 -2.85 -3.78 -16.00
C LEU A 96 -4.10 -2.95 -15.69
N ALA A 97 -5.19 -3.14 -16.45
CA ALA A 97 -6.46 -2.45 -16.20
C ALA A 97 -7.03 -2.76 -14.80
N GLY A 98 -6.93 -4.03 -14.37
CA GLY A 98 -7.37 -4.44 -13.03
C GLY A 98 -6.62 -3.75 -11.91
N VAL A 99 -5.30 -3.59 -12.04
CA VAL A 99 -4.50 -2.89 -11.02
C VAL A 99 -4.67 -1.38 -11.07
N LYS A 100 -4.72 -0.75 -12.26
CA LYS A 100 -5.02 0.68 -12.39
C LYS A 100 -6.37 1.03 -11.73
N ARG A 101 -7.41 0.21 -11.97
CA ARG A 101 -8.70 0.37 -11.30
C ARG A 101 -8.61 0.25 -9.77
N ARG A 102 -7.81 -0.69 -9.23
CA ARG A 102 -7.61 -0.81 -7.78
C ARG A 102 -6.82 0.37 -7.20
N LEU A 103 -5.88 0.92 -7.95
CA LEU A 103 -5.11 2.12 -7.61
C LEU A 103 -5.97 3.38 -7.56
N GLU A 104 -6.82 3.60 -8.57
CA GLU A 104 -7.81 4.69 -8.57
C GLU A 104 -8.72 4.60 -7.34
N LEU A 105 -9.13 3.38 -7.00
CA LEU A 105 -9.93 3.07 -5.81
C LEU A 105 -9.17 3.24 -4.48
N LEU A 106 -7.84 3.36 -4.52
CA LEU A 106 -6.98 3.67 -3.38
C LEU A 106 -6.64 5.17 -3.27
N ALA A 107 -7.02 5.99 -4.26
CA ALA A 107 -6.64 7.40 -4.30
C ALA A 107 -7.03 8.12 -2.98
N PRO A 108 -6.09 8.83 -2.35
CA PRO A 108 -6.26 9.40 -1.00
C PRO A 108 -7.30 10.53 -0.94
N GLY A 109 -7.80 11.01 -2.08
CA GLY A 109 -8.87 12.03 -2.15
C GLY A 109 -10.14 11.65 -1.39
N GLY A 110 -10.37 10.35 -1.14
CA GLY A 110 -11.48 9.88 -0.30
C GLY A 110 -11.20 9.88 1.21
N LEU A 111 -9.96 9.99 1.66
CA LEU A 111 -9.59 9.92 3.09
C LEU A 111 -9.82 11.25 3.83
N ALA A 112 -9.79 12.38 3.12
CA ALA A 112 -9.95 13.71 3.70
C ALA A 112 -11.39 14.05 4.12
N SER A 113 -12.40 13.44 3.48
CA SER A 113 -13.83 13.78 3.69
C SER A 113 -14.49 13.12 4.90
N ASP A 114 -13.85 12.15 5.55
CA ASP A 114 -14.42 11.39 6.69
C ASP A 114 -13.87 11.83 8.06
N ALA A 115 -13.14 12.96 8.11
CA ALA A 115 -12.44 13.42 9.33
C ALA A 115 -13.35 13.59 10.55
N SER A 116 -14.63 13.91 10.36
CA SER A 116 -15.62 14.11 11.44
C SER A 116 -16.22 12.81 12.02
N SER A 117 -16.13 11.67 11.33
CA SER A 117 -16.75 10.39 11.75
C SER A 117 -15.73 9.30 12.11
N THR A 118 -14.44 9.64 12.03
CA THR A 118 -13.30 8.71 12.19
C THR A 118 -12.93 8.47 13.68
N ASP A 119 -13.31 9.37 14.59
CA ASP A 119 -12.88 9.35 16.00
C ASP A 119 -13.39 8.17 16.84
N THR A 120 -14.52 7.56 16.47
CA THR A 120 -15.05 6.41 17.22
C THR A 120 -14.57 5.05 16.68
N ARG A 121 -14.08 4.98 15.43
CA ARG A 121 -13.71 3.73 14.76
C ARG A 121 -12.22 3.39 14.80
N LEU A 122 -11.34 4.37 15.00
CA LEU A 122 -9.90 4.14 15.18
C LEU A 122 -9.57 3.38 16.47
N ARG A 123 -10.46 3.44 17.48
CA ARG A 123 -10.25 2.83 18.81
C ARG A 123 -10.22 1.30 18.83
N GLN A 124 -10.53 0.59 17.72
CA GLN A 124 -10.75 -0.86 17.77
C GLN A 124 -10.19 -1.73 16.65
N ASP A 125 -9.57 -1.17 15.61
CA ASP A 125 -9.25 -2.01 14.45
C ASP A 125 -7.79 -2.51 14.50
N ASN A 126 -7.45 -3.39 15.47
CA ASN A 126 -6.24 -4.24 15.42
C ASN A 126 -6.12 -4.94 14.06
N ARG A 127 -7.27 -5.22 13.42
CA ARG A 127 -7.37 -5.75 12.06
C ARG A 127 -6.76 -4.80 11.02
N LEU A 128 -6.85 -3.48 11.21
CA LEU A 128 -6.24 -2.52 10.31
C LEU A 128 -4.72 -2.60 10.38
N ILE A 129 -4.14 -2.55 11.58
CA ILE A 129 -2.70 -2.71 11.79
C ILE A 129 -2.23 -4.06 11.23
N GLY A 130 -2.98 -5.14 11.50
CA GLY A 130 -2.72 -6.46 10.94
C GLY A 130 -2.75 -6.49 9.40
N ARG A 131 -3.66 -5.76 8.74
CA ARG A 131 -3.67 -5.64 7.27
C ARG A 131 -2.50 -4.85 6.72
N LEU A 132 -2.09 -3.77 7.41
CA LEU A 132 -0.91 -2.99 7.01
C LEU A 132 0.36 -3.85 7.13
N ALA A 133 0.51 -4.59 8.23
CA ALA A 133 1.63 -5.51 8.44
C ALA A 133 1.62 -6.68 7.42
N ALA A 134 0.45 -7.22 7.08
CA ALA A 134 0.34 -8.25 6.04
C ALA A 134 0.72 -7.69 4.66
N ALA A 135 0.22 -6.50 4.30
CA ALA A 135 0.58 -5.84 3.05
C ALA A 135 2.10 -5.57 2.98
N GLU A 136 2.70 -5.14 4.09
CA GLU A 136 4.15 -4.95 4.20
C GLU A 136 4.89 -6.26 3.90
N GLY A 137 4.46 -7.38 4.51
CA GLY A 137 5.04 -8.70 4.27
C GLY A 137 5.01 -9.12 2.80
N TYR A 138 3.90 -8.87 2.09
CA TYR A 138 3.81 -9.16 0.66
C TYR A 138 4.79 -8.34 -0.18
N PHE A 139 4.97 -7.05 0.12
CA PHE A 139 5.91 -6.21 -0.60
C PHE A 139 7.37 -6.55 -0.29
N ARG A 140 7.70 -6.93 0.96
CA ARG A 140 9.03 -7.46 1.29
C ARG A 140 9.31 -8.76 0.54
N ALA A 141 8.39 -9.72 0.60
CA ALA A 141 8.53 -11.00 -0.11
C ALA A 141 8.64 -10.82 -1.64
N LEU A 142 7.94 -9.83 -2.20
CA LEU A 142 8.08 -9.46 -3.60
C LEU A 142 9.49 -8.90 -3.90
N ALA A 143 9.99 -7.99 -3.07
CA ALA A 143 11.33 -7.42 -3.24
C ALA A 143 12.43 -8.50 -3.16
N ASP A 144 12.34 -9.37 -2.16
CA ASP A 144 13.27 -10.49 -1.97
C ASP A 144 13.23 -11.46 -3.16
N GLY A 145 12.02 -11.85 -3.59
CA GLY A 145 11.83 -12.78 -4.70
C GLY A 145 12.29 -12.24 -6.06
N LEU A 146 12.30 -10.92 -6.25
CA LEU A 146 12.80 -10.29 -7.48
C LEU A 146 14.32 -10.20 -7.54
N ARG A 147 14.99 -10.20 -6.39
CA ARG A 147 16.46 -10.14 -6.26
C ARG A 147 17.14 -11.50 -6.23
N ALA A 148 16.39 -12.57 -5.94
CA ALA A 148 16.84 -13.94 -6.08
C ALA A 148 17.20 -14.30 -7.54
#